data_AF-A0A9N9PYE9-F1
#
_entry.id   AF-A0A9N9PYE9-F1
#
_cell.length_a   1.000
_cell.length_b   1.000
_cell.length_c   1.000
_cell.angle_alpha   90.00
_cell.angle_beta   90.00
_cell.angle_gamma   90.00
#
_symmetry.space_group_name_H-M   'P 1'
#
loop_
_entity.id
_entity.type
_entity.pdbx_description
1 polymer ?
#
loop_
_entity_poly.entity_id
_entity_poly.type
_entity_poly.pdbx_seq_one_letter_code
_entity_poly.pdbx_strand_id
1 'polypeptide(L)'
;MDLPASQDFSEEAQLLVAGLASKLSNAPPQGSTSVSTYDTAWTSMISKPISGHQQWLFPLSFSYIFQSQNADGGWGDLITGVEVDDILNSMSALLALLKHRHKNPVINGDTLPQDIDFRITDTVSWLERKLRTWDVEATDHVCFEMLVPMHLQLLREFGFEFPFPGLPFLMKLHDEKVSSFDFHKAYKAKDTFLYPLEAFIGVLDFDELKTQLKNGNFTSSPASTAAYLIHASVWDEEAENYLQAVYKNGEGNGTGGFPSAFPSEVIESSWMLSTLLEAGFTAANLGEDHTTVIGGYLEKTLTSSKGTLSGRYQMQMIQQKQSSHYPY
;
A
#
# COMPACT_ATOMS: atom_id res chain seq x y z
N MET A 1 21.52 43.79 -8.82
CA MET A 1 21.59 42.33 -9.02
C MET A 1 20.14 41.93 -9.16
N ASP A 2 19.65 41.90 -10.40
CA ASP A 2 18.25 41.60 -10.67
C ASP A 2 18.00 40.14 -10.30
N LEU A 3 17.00 39.91 -9.45
CA LEU A 3 16.45 38.57 -9.24
C LEU A 3 15.98 38.07 -10.62
N PRO A 4 16.27 36.83 -11.01
CA PRO A 4 15.75 36.29 -12.26
C PRO A 4 14.22 36.43 -12.26
N ALA A 5 13.65 36.84 -13.39
CA ALA A 5 12.20 36.93 -13.57
C ALA A 5 11.57 35.61 -13.10
N SER A 6 10.57 35.71 -12.21
CA SER A 6 9.83 34.54 -11.74
C SER A 6 9.37 33.75 -12.96
N GLN A 7 9.80 32.50 -13.06
CA GLN A 7 9.41 31.63 -14.15
C GLN A 7 7.87 31.47 -14.09
N ASP A 8 7.18 31.84 -15.17
CA ASP A 8 5.73 31.70 -15.27
C ASP A 8 5.42 30.25 -15.62
N PHE A 9 4.77 29.54 -14.68
CA PHE A 9 4.40 28.14 -14.82
C PHE A 9 2.90 27.96 -15.11
N SER A 10 2.21 29.02 -15.56
CA SER A 10 0.76 28.99 -15.79
C SER A 10 0.35 27.98 -16.85
N GLU A 11 1.12 27.83 -17.93
CA GLU A 11 0.81 26.87 -18.99
C GLU A 11 0.96 25.42 -18.50
N GLU A 12 2.04 25.10 -17.78
CA GLU A 12 2.28 23.78 -17.23
C GLU A 12 1.24 23.41 -16.17
N ALA A 13 0.89 24.36 -15.29
CA ALA A 13 -0.16 24.17 -14.30
C ALA A 13 -1.52 23.91 -14.96
N GLN A 14 -1.86 24.67 -16.00
CA GLN A 14 -3.09 24.46 -16.77
C GLN A 14 -3.12 23.10 -17.45
N LEU A 15 -2.01 22.67 -18.09
CA LEU A 15 -1.90 21.37 -18.74
C LEU A 15 -2.06 20.21 -17.76
N LEU A 16 -1.46 20.33 -16.57
CA LEU A 16 -1.59 19.34 -15.50
C LEU A 16 -3.05 19.17 -15.06
N VAL A 17 -3.75 20.29 -14.80
CA VAL A 17 -5.16 20.31 -14.39
C VAL A 17 -6.07 19.82 -15.51
N ALA A 18 -5.81 20.19 -16.76
CA ALA A 18 -6.53 19.71 -17.93
C ALA A 18 -6.42 18.18 -18.10
N GLY A 19 -5.21 17.63 -17.90
CA GLY A 19 -4.96 16.19 -17.94
C GLY A 19 -5.78 15.43 -16.90
N LEU A 20 -5.81 15.92 -15.67
CA LEU A 20 -6.62 15.33 -14.59
C LEU A 20 -8.12 15.45 -14.88
N ALA A 21 -8.62 16.62 -15.30
CA ALA A 21 -10.03 16.82 -15.64
C ALA A 21 -10.49 15.87 -16.77
N SER A 22 -9.64 15.65 -17.77
CA SER A 22 -9.88 14.69 -18.84
C SER A 22 -9.97 13.25 -18.32
N LYS A 23 -9.05 12.83 -17.44
CA LYS A 23 -9.09 11.50 -16.81
C LYS A 23 -10.37 11.27 -16.01
N LEU A 24 -10.77 12.24 -15.19
CA LEU A 24 -12.01 12.16 -14.39
C LEU A 24 -13.29 12.11 -15.25
N SER A 25 -13.25 12.66 -16.47
CA SER A 25 -14.40 12.70 -17.37
C SER A 25 -14.59 11.42 -18.18
N ASN A 26 -13.52 10.63 -18.39
CA ASN A 26 -13.48 9.62 -19.46
C ASN A 26 -13.33 8.16 -18.98
N ALA A 27 -13.28 7.88 -17.67
CA ALA A 27 -12.90 6.54 -17.19
C ALA A 27 -13.50 6.14 -15.83
N PRO A 28 -13.47 4.84 -15.45
CA PRO A 28 -13.59 4.43 -14.05
C PRO A 28 -12.49 5.06 -13.19
N PRO A 29 -12.63 5.05 -11.85
CA PRO A 29 -11.62 5.53 -10.91
C PRO A 29 -10.20 5.09 -11.30
N GLN A 30 -9.28 6.05 -11.40
CA GLN A 30 -7.86 5.81 -11.71
C GLN A 30 -6.98 6.22 -10.53
N GLY A 31 -5.71 5.89 -10.60
CA GLY A 31 -4.71 6.37 -9.65
C GLY A 31 -3.34 6.36 -10.32
N SER A 32 -2.52 7.35 -10.02
CA SER A 32 -1.13 7.46 -10.45
C SER A 32 -0.14 7.07 -9.35
N THR A 33 -0.63 6.45 -8.28
CA THR A 33 0.20 5.90 -7.20
C THR A 33 1.14 4.84 -7.76
N SER A 34 2.44 5.02 -7.53
CA SER A 34 3.49 4.11 -8.00
C SER A 34 3.31 2.69 -7.46
N VAL A 35 3.89 1.72 -8.17
CA VAL A 35 3.93 0.33 -7.71
C VAL A 35 4.63 0.24 -6.34
N SER A 36 4.02 -0.51 -5.44
CA SER A 36 4.49 -0.83 -4.09
C SER A 36 4.93 -2.28 -4.05
N THR A 37 6.20 -2.53 -3.71
CA THR A 37 6.69 -3.90 -3.49
C THR A 37 5.91 -4.58 -2.39
N TYR A 38 5.67 -3.88 -1.28
CA TYR A 38 4.91 -4.38 -0.15
C TYR A 38 3.53 -4.94 -0.56
N ASP A 39 2.73 -4.12 -1.25
CA ASP A 39 1.39 -4.52 -1.68
C ASP A 39 1.43 -5.61 -2.75
N THR A 40 2.40 -5.53 -3.67
CA THR A 40 2.62 -6.56 -4.70
C THR A 40 2.99 -7.91 -4.08
N ALA A 41 3.76 -7.91 -2.98
CA ALA A 41 4.10 -9.13 -2.27
C ALA A 41 2.86 -9.74 -1.61
N TRP A 42 2.03 -8.93 -0.94
CA TRP A 42 0.77 -9.38 -0.36
C TRP A 42 -0.19 -9.98 -1.40
N THR A 43 -0.38 -9.32 -2.52
CA THR A 43 -1.28 -9.82 -3.59
C THR A 43 -0.72 -11.07 -4.27
N SER A 44 0.61 -11.21 -4.36
CA SER A 44 1.24 -12.42 -4.92
C SER A 44 0.97 -13.69 -4.10
N MET A 45 0.66 -13.55 -2.81
CA MET A 45 0.42 -14.69 -1.90
C MET A 45 -1.00 -15.27 -1.99
N ILE A 46 -1.89 -14.61 -2.74
CA ILE A 46 -3.30 -15.02 -2.86
C ILE A 46 -3.40 -16.28 -3.72
N SER A 47 -3.99 -17.32 -3.13
CA SER A 47 -4.28 -18.59 -3.80
C SER A 47 -5.73 -18.98 -3.58
N LYS A 48 -6.40 -19.48 -4.62
CA LYS A 48 -7.77 -20.00 -4.52
C LYS A 48 -7.93 -21.34 -5.24
N PRO A 49 -8.87 -22.21 -4.81
CA PRO A 49 -9.16 -23.44 -5.52
C PRO A 49 -9.90 -23.12 -6.83
N ILE A 50 -9.34 -23.52 -7.97
CA ILE A 50 -9.96 -23.46 -9.29
C ILE A 50 -9.97 -24.87 -9.86
N SER A 51 -11.16 -25.39 -10.18
CA SER A 51 -11.35 -26.75 -10.70
C SER A 51 -10.70 -27.84 -9.83
N GLY A 52 -10.72 -27.68 -8.51
CA GLY A 52 -10.16 -28.64 -7.55
C GLY A 52 -8.64 -28.51 -7.31
N HIS A 53 -7.96 -27.57 -7.97
CA HIS A 53 -6.54 -27.30 -7.80
C HIS A 53 -6.31 -25.90 -7.22
N GLN A 54 -5.35 -25.76 -6.31
CA GLN A 54 -4.95 -24.45 -5.82
C GLN A 54 -4.19 -23.69 -6.92
N GLN A 55 -4.63 -22.47 -7.22
CA GLN A 55 -4.04 -21.59 -8.22
C GLN A 55 -3.72 -20.23 -7.63
N TRP A 56 -2.58 -19.64 -8.03
CA TRP A 56 -2.28 -18.26 -7.70
C TRP A 56 -3.21 -17.33 -8.45
N LEU A 57 -3.79 -16.37 -7.74
CA LEU A 57 -4.69 -15.41 -8.35
C LEU A 57 -3.94 -14.40 -9.24
N PHE A 58 -2.72 -14.02 -8.83
CA PHE A 58 -1.86 -13.06 -9.54
C PHE A 58 -0.44 -13.62 -9.73
N PRO A 59 -0.24 -14.60 -10.64
CA PRO A 59 1.08 -15.23 -10.82
C PRO A 59 2.16 -14.25 -11.27
N LEU A 60 1.82 -13.25 -12.10
CA LEU A 60 2.76 -12.23 -12.53
C LEU A 60 3.22 -11.31 -11.38
N SER A 61 2.43 -11.17 -10.31
CA SER A 61 2.87 -10.45 -9.12
C SER A 61 3.98 -11.19 -8.39
N PHE A 62 3.93 -12.52 -8.34
CA PHE A 62 5.05 -13.31 -7.82
C PHE A 62 6.30 -13.15 -8.71
N SER A 63 6.13 -13.23 -10.03
CA SER A 63 7.24 -13.00 -10.97
C SER A 63 7.85 -11.61 -10.80
N TYR A 64 7.03 -10.58 -10.58
CA TYR A 64 7.48 -9.22 -10.33
C TYR A 64 8.33 -9.13 -9.06
N ILE A 65 7.85 -9.68 -7.93
CA ILE A 65 8.61 -9.73 -6.68
C ILE A 65 9.93 -10.47 -6.89
N PHE A 66 9.86 -11.66 -7.50
CA PHE A 66 11.03 -12.48 -7.74
C PHE A 66 12.11 -11.76 -8.56
N GLN A 67 11.72 -11.02 -9.59
CA GLN A 67 12.64 -10.32 -10.50
C GLN A 67 13.15 -8.98 -9.95
N SER A 68 12.47 -8.39 -8.97
CA SER A 68 12.77 -7.04 -8.45
C SER A 68 13.73 -7.04 -7.25
N GLN A 69 14.26 -8.19 -6.84
CA GLN A 69 15.27 -8.23 -5.78
C GLN A 69 16.53 -7.49 -6.21
N ASN A 70 17.02 -6.61 -5.35
CA ASN A 70 18.28 -5.91 -5.55
C ASN A 70 19.48 -6.86 -5.38
N ALA A 71 20.63 -6.48 -5.94
CA ALA A 71 21.87 -7.25 -5.85
C ALA A 71 22.40 -7.40 -4.42
N ASP A 72 21.94 -6.59 -3.46
CA ASP A 72 22.29 -6.69 -2.05
C ASP A 72 21.38 -7.64 -1.25
N GLY A 73 20.32 -8.17 -1.89
CA GLY A 73 19.37 -9.12 -1.33
C GLY A 73 18.04 -8.53 -0.88
N GLY A 74 17.91 -7.21 -0.81
CA GLY A 74 16.69 -6.52 -0.34
C GLY A 74 15.74 -6.08 -1.46
N TRP A 75 14.62 -5.51 -1.06
CA TRP A 75 13.73 -4.72 -1.91
C TRP A 75 13.60 -3.33 -1.31
N GLY A 76 14.29 -2.38 -1.93
CA GLY A 76 14.33 -1.01 -1.45
C GLY A 76 14.81 -0.08 -2.55
N ASP A 77 14.53 1.21 -2.41
CA ASP A 77 15.13 2.19 -3.30
C ASP A 77 16.56 2.46 -2.86
N LEU A 78 17.53 2.00 -3.66
CA LEU A 78 18.95 2.12 -3.36
C LEU A 78 19.48 3.57 -3.30
N ILE A 79 18.69 4.54 -3.75
CA ILE A 79 19.06 5.96 -3.84
C ILE A 79 18.28 6.79 -2.82
N THR A 80 16.96 6.59 -2.73
CA THR A 80 16.08 7.42 -1.90
C THR A 80 15.28 6.66 -0.83
N GLY A 81 15.59 5.38 -0.64
CA GLY A 81 14.86 4.48 0.24
C GLY A 81 14.81 4.97 1.69
N VAL A 82 13.60 5.02 2.24
CA VAL A 82 13.38 5.17 3.67
C VAL A 82 13.69 3.82 4.32
N GLU A 83 14.53 3.81 5.34
CA GLU A 83 15.07 2.56 5.92
C GLU A 83 13.98 1.55 6.31
N VAL A 84 12.89 2.02 6.94
CA VAL A 84 11.78 1.16 7.36
C VAL A 84 10.93 0.65 6.18
N ASP A 85 10.83 1.40 5.08
CA ASP A 85 10.16 0.94 3.86
C ASP A 85 10.92 -0.22 3.25
N ASP A 86 12.24 -0.10 3.14
CA ASP A 86 13.10 -1.18 2.63
C ASP A 86 12.97 -2.44 3.48
N ILE A 87 12.89 -2.28 4.82
CA ILE A 87 12.68 -3.40 5.75
C ILE A 87 11.32 -4.06 5.50
N LEU A 88 10.23 -3.30 5.44
CA LEU A 88 8.87 -3.82 5.24
C LEU A 88 8.70 -4.46 3.85
N ASN A 89 9.23 -3.84 2.80
CA ASN A 89 9.27 -4.38 1.45
C ASN A 89 10.04 -5.71 1.42
N SER A 90 11.20 -5.79 2.07
CA SER A 90 12.01 -7.01 2.10
C SER A 90 11.37 -8.12 2.95
N MET A 91 10.73 -7.78 4.07
CA MET A 91 10.01 -8.74 4.92
C MET A 91 8.81 -9.33 4.20
N SER A 92 8.00 -8.50 3.52
CA SER A 92 6.84 -8.95 2.76
C SER A 92 7.24 -9.77 1.54
N ALA A 93 8.30 -9.37 0.81
CA ALA A 93 8.86 -10.14 -0.29
C ALA A 93 9.42 -11.50 0.19
N LEU A 94 10.17 -11.54 1.29
CA LEU A 94 10.65 -12.80 1.88
C LEU A 94 9.48 -13.71 2.27
N LEU A 95 8.45 -13.17 2.91
CA LEU A 95 7.25 -13.92 3.26
C LEU A 95 6.59 -14.52 2.01
N ALA A 96 6.47 -13.74 0.94
CA ALA A 96 5.94 -14.23 -0.33
C ALA A 96 6.78 -15.39 -0.88
N LEU A 97 8.11 -15.24 -0.98
CA LEU A 97 9.01 -16.31 -1.42
C LEU A 97 8.84 -17.58 -0.58
N LEU A 98 8.74 -17.46 0.75
CA LEU A 98 8.56 -18.58 1.66
C LEU A 98 7.20 -19.28 1.49
N LYS A 99 6.11 -18.51 1.34
CA LYS A 99 4.77 -19.08 1.10
C LYS A 99 4.72 -19.85 -0.21
N HIS A 100 5.33 -19.31 -1.27
CA HIS A 100 5.40 -19.96 -2.58
C HIS A 100 6.29 -21.19 -2.57
N ARG A 101 7.43 -21.14 -1.86
CA ARG A 101 8.30 -22.30 -1.66
C ARG A 101 7.62 -23.43 -0.89
N HIS A 102 6.82 -23.10 0.13
CA HIS A 102 6.14 -24.08 0.98
C HIS A 102 4.90 -24.70 0.31
N LYS A 103 4.13 -23.91 -0.45
CA LYS A 103 2.94 -24.38 -1.18
C LYS A 103 3.37 -25.00 -2.53
N ASN A 104 3.35 -26.33 -2.61
CA ASN A 104 3.53 -27.23 -3.79
C ASN A 104 4.14 -26.58 -5.08
N PRO A 105 5.32 -26.99 -5.58
CA PRO A 105 6.11 -26.29 -6.61
C PRO A 105 5.51 -26.10 -8.01
N VAL A 106 4.28 -26.58 -8.25
CA VAL A 106 3.61 -26.55 -9.56
C VAL A 106 2.25 -25.93 -9.37
N ILE A 107 2.23 -24.60 -9.31
CA ILE A 107 0.99 -23.83 -9.34
C ILE A 107 0.93 -23.20 -10.72
N ASN A 108 -0.18 -23.45 -11.45
CA ASN A 108 -0.38 -23.09 -12.85
C ASN A 108 0.55 -23.77 -13.89
N GLY A 109 1.29 -24.81 -13.50
CA GLY A 109 2.25 -25.49 -14.39
C GLY A 109 3.63 -24.84 -14.43
N ASP A 110 3.80 -23.70 -13.75
CA ASP A 110 5.08 -23.03 -13.57
C ASP A 110 5.85 -23.70 -12.43
N THR A 111 7.09 -24.10 -12.71
CA THR A 111 8.02 -24.54 -11.68
C THR A 111 8.56 -23.32 -10.94
N LEU A 112 8.69 -23.42 -9.61
CA LEU A 112 9.43 -22.42 -8.84
C LEU A 112 10.82 -22.18 -9.46
N PRO A 113 11.28 -20.91 -9.53
CA PRO A 113 12.61 -20.61 -10.02
C PRO A 113 13.71 -21.35 -9.24
N GLN A 114 14.74 -21.81 -9.95
CA GLN A 114 15.80 -22.65 -9.37
C GLN A 114 16.62 -21.93 -8.29
N ASP A 115 16.73 -20.60 -8.37
CA ASP A 115 17.49 -19.75 -7.46
C ASP A 115 16.67 -19.24 -6.25
N ILE A 116 15.45 -19.73 -6.03
CA ILE A 116 14.59 -19.25 -4.93
C ILE A 116 15.25 -19.41 -3.55
N ASP A 117 15.95 -20.52 -3.29
CA ASP A 117 16.64 -20.76 -2.02
C ASP A 117 17.80 -19.78 -1.81
N PHE A 118 18.50 -19.44 -2.88
CA PHE A 118 19.59 -18.46 -2.85
C PHE A 118 19.03 -17.06 -2.53
N ARG A 119 17.95 -16.66 -3.20
CA ARG A 119 17.29 -15.37 -2.96
C ARG A 119 16.76 -15.22 -1.54
N ILE A 120 16.13 -16.27 -1.01
CA ILE A 120 15.70 -16.31 0.40
C ILE A 120 16.89 -16.11 1.33
N THR A 121 18.01 -16.80 1.09
CA THR A 121 19.22 -16.70 1.91
C THR A 121 19.82 -15.29 1.88
N ASP A 122 19.87 -14.67 0.70
CA ASP A 122 20.35 -13.30 0.53
C ASP A 122 19.46 -12.29 1.25
N THR A 123 18.14 -12.42 1.15
CA THR A 123 17.21 -11.52 1.85
C THR A 123 17.28 -11.66 3.36
N VAL A 124 17.39 -12.88 3.88
CA VAL A 124 17.56 -13.12 5.32
C VAL A 124 18.86 -12.44 5.80
N SER A 125 19.96 -12.64 5.08
CA SER A 125 21.25 -12.00 5.38
C SER A 125 21.18 -10.48 5.29
N TRP A 126 20.39 -9.93 4.37
CA TRP A 126 20.14 -8.50 4.24
C TRP A 126 19.34 -7.96 5.43
N LEU A 127 18.23 -8.62 5.79
CA LEU A 127 17.37 -8.23 6.91
C LEU A 127 18.13 -8.26 8.23
N GLU A 128 18.93 -9.29 8.49
CA GLU A 128 19.77 -9.39 9.70
C GLU A 128 20.72 -8.18 9.83
N ARG A 129 21.35 -7.76 8.72
CA ARG A 129 22.24 -6.59 8.71
C ARG A 129 21.47 -5.30 8.94
N LYS A 130 20.36 -5.10 8.23
CA LYS A 130 19.55 -3.87 8.29
C LYS A 130 18.89 -3.69 9.65
N LEU A 131 18.23 -4.73 10.19
CA LEU A 131 17.59 -4.68 11.50
C LEU A 131 18.60 -4.43 12.63
N ARG A 132 19.84 -4.91 12.50
CA ARG A 132 20.90 -4.66 13.49
C ARG A 132 21.26 -3.17 13.60
N THR A 133 21.17 -2.41 12.50
CA THR A 133 21.51 -0.98 12.46
C THR A 133 20.31 -0.06 12.52
N TRP A 134 19.10 -0.61 12.43
CA TRP A 134 17.86 0.15 12.39
C TRP A 134 17.62 0.94 13.69
N ASP A 135 17.47 2.25 13.54
CA ASP A 135 17.08 3.15 14.63
C ASP A 135 15.54 3.20 14.74
N VAL A 136 15.01 2.30 15.56
CA VAL A 136 13.56 2.19 15.82
C VAL A 136 13.01 3.46 16.49
N GLU A 137 13.80 4.14 17.33
CA GLU A 137 13.35 5.31 18.07
C GLU A 137 13.23 6.55 17.17
N ALA A 138 14.13 6.68 16.20
CA ALA A 138 14.07 7.75 15.20
C ALA A 138 13.10 7.47 14.04
N THR A 139 12.45 6.29 14.01
CA THR A 139 11.56 5.91 12.91
C THR A 139 10.23 6.65 12.99
N ASP A 140 9.97 7.48 11.99
CA ASP A 140 8.68 8.13 11.75
C ASP A 140 8.04 7.57 10.49
N HIS A 141 7.31 6.47 10.64
CA HIS A 141 6.59 5.83 9.56
C HIS A 141 5.24 5.32 10.04
N VAL A 142 4.24 5.34 9.17
CA VAL A 142 2.89 4.96 9.58
C VAL A 142 2.81 3.47 9.84
N CYS A 143 2.33 3.13 11.05
CA CYS A 143 1.99 1.77 11.47
C CYS A 143 3.16 0.76 11.48
N PHE A 144 4.42 1.22 11.41
CA PHE A 144 5.57 0.31 11.48
C PHE A 144 5.60 -0.48 12.80
N GLU A 145 5.11 0.13 13.88
CA GLU A 145 4.98 -0.44 15.21
C GLU A 145 3.98 -1.61 15.26
N MET A 146 3.18 -1.79 14.22
CA MET A 146 2.24 -2.89 14.04
C MET A 146 2.67 -3.85 12.92
N LEU A 147 3.16 -3.30 11.81
CA LEU A 147 3.52 -4.06 10.62
C LEU A 147 4.79 -4.89 10.79
N VAL A 148 5.85 -4.33 11.36
CA VAL A 148 7.12 -5.08 11.56
C VAL A 148 6.92 -6.25 12.53
N PRO A 149 6.28 -6.08 13.71
CA PRO A 149 5.98 -7.20 14.60
C PRO A 149 5.16 -8.32 13.95
N MET A 150 4.15 -7.95 13.16
CA MET A 150 3.34 -8.92 12.41
C MET A 150 4.18 -9.72 11.43
N HIS A 151 5.07 -9.07 10.66
CA HIS A 151 5.97 -9.80 9.75
C HIS A 151 6.93 -10.72 10.51
N LEU A 152 7.50 -10.27 11.64
CA LEU A 152 8.36 -11.10 12.48
C LEU A 152 7.62 -12.36 12.97
N GLN A 153 6.35 -12.23 13.34
CA GLN A 153 5.51 -13.37 13.71
C GLN A 153 5.29 -14.31 12.53
N LEU A 154 4.90 -13.81 11.36
CA LEU A 154 4.65 -14.64 10.17
C LEU A 154 5.91 -15.33 9.66
N LEU A 155 7.07 -14.66 9.70
CA LEU A 155 8.35 -15.24 9.30
C LEU A 155 8.82 -16.33 10.28
N ARG A 156 8.51 -16.18 11.57
CA ARG A 156 8.78 -17.22 12.59
C ARG A 156 8.04 -18.52 12.29
N GLU A 157 6.85 -18.49 11.70
CA GLU A 157 6.12 -19.69 11.27
C GLU A 157 6.92 -20.53 10.25
N PHE A 158 7.83 -19.90 9.51
CA PHE A 158 8.75 -20.56 8.57
C PHE A 158 10.14 -20.85 9.17
N GLY A 159 10.32 -20.62 10.47
CA GLY A 159 11.58 -20.87 11.18
C GLY A 159 12.60 -19.74 11.10
N PHE A 160 12.21 -18.54 10.66
CA PHE A 160 13.10 -17.38 10.62
C PHE A 160 12.83 -16.43 11.78
N GLU A 161 13.83 -16.21 12.62
CA GLU A 161 13.78 -15.26 13.74
C GLU A 161 14.85 -14.19 13.56
N PHE A 162 14.48 -12.92 13.81
CA PHE A 162 15.37 -11.78 13.66
C PHE A 162 15.52 -11.05 14.99
N PRO A 163 16.48 -11.43 15.85
CA PRO A 163 16.82 -10.66 17.03
C PRO A 163 17.66 -9.43 16.64
N PHE A 164 17.29 -8.24 17.15
CA PHE A 164 18.05 -7.01 16.93
C PHE A 164 17.93 -6.03 18.12
N PRO A 165 18.87 -5.07 18.27
CA PRO A 165 18.92 -4.20 19.45
C PRO A 165 17.65 -3.40 19.70
N GLY A 166 16.99 -2.92 18.65
CA GLY A 166 15.75 -2.14 18.73
C GLY A 166 14.48 -2.95 19.00
N LEU A 167 14.53 -4.29 18.96
CA LEU A 167 13.34 -5.14 19.08
C LEU A 167 12.57 -4.94 20.39
N PRO A 168 13.20 -4.84 21.58
CA PRO A 168 12.46 -4.60 22.83
C PRO A 168 11.68 -3.27 22.83
N PHE A 169 12.25 -2.22 22.23
CA PHE A 169 11.57 -0.94 22.12
C PHE A 169 10.41 -1.01 21.11
N LEU A 170 10.61 -1.66 19.97
CA LEU A 170 9.55 -1.92 19.00
C LEU A 170 8.37 -2.68 19.61
N MET A 171 8.63 -3.75 20.39
CA MET A 171 7.57 -4.51 21.06
C MET A 171 6.82 -3.67 22.10
N LYS A 172 7.51 -2.76 22.78
CA LYS A 172 6.85 -1.81 23.68
C LYS A 172 5.88 -0.89 22.93
N LEU A 173 6.30 -0.32 21.79
CA LEU A 173 5.44 0.52 20.95
C LEU A 173 4.24 -0.27 20.42
N HIS A 174 4.48 -1.51 19.97
CA HIS A 174 3.45 -2.44 19.54
C HIS A 174 2.41 -2.66 20.64
N ASP A 175 2.83 -3.03 21.85
CA ASP A 175 1.93 -3.34 22.95
C ASP A 175 1.12 -2.11 23.40
N GLU A 176 1.76 -0.93 23.44
CA GLU A 176 1.09 0.34 23.69
C GLU A 176 0.01 0.61 22.63
N LYS A 177 0.33 0.42 21.35
CA LYS A 177 -0.61 0.62 20.23
C LYS A 177 -1.75 -0.40 20.28
N VAL A 178 -1.45 -1.69 20.44
CA VAL A 178 -2.43 -2.78 20.53
C VAL A 178 -3.40 -2.57 21.67
N SER A 179 -2.89 -2.17 22.85
CA SER A 179 -3.73 -1.94 24.04
C SER A 179 -4.76 -0.82 23.87
N SER A 180 -4.55 0.08 22.90
CA SER A 180 -5.48 1.17 22.60
C SER A 180 -6.66 0.75 21.73
N PHE A 181 -6.60 -0.41 21.07
CA PHE A 181 -7.66 -0.87 20.16
C PHE A 181 -8.84 -1.50 20.92
N ASP A 182 -10.04 -1.06 20.56
CA ASP A 182 -11.29 -1.73 20.93
C ASP A 182 -11.68 -2.74 19.85
N PHE A 183 -11.19 -3.98 19.98
CA PHE A 183 -11.46 -5.06 19.03
C PHE A 183 -12.95 -5.40 18.91
N HIS A 184 -13.77 -5.09 19.91
CA HIS A 184 -15.21 -5.30 19.80
C HIS A 184 -15.87 -4.28 18.87
N LYS A 185 -15.32 -3.06 18.77
CA LYS A 185 -15.78 -2.05 17.80
C LYS A 185 -15.31 -2.34 16.38
N ALA A 186 -14.16 -3.00 16.20
CA ALA A 186 -13.64 -3.40 14.89
C ALA A 186 -14.68 -4.14 14.03
N TYR A 187 -15.50 -4.99 14.63
CA TYR A 187 -16.53 -5.75 13.93
C TYR A 187 -17.86 -5.01 13.74
N LYS A 188 -18.19 -4.08 14.66
CA LYS A 188 -19.55 -3.53 14.78
C LYS A 188 -19.71 -2.14 14.20
N ALA A 189 -18.66 -1.34 14.22
CA ALA A 189 -18.73 0.04 13.80
C ALA A 189 -18.18 0.17 12.37
N LYS A 190 -19.07 0.44 11.41
CA LYS A 190 -18.74 0.68 10.00
C LYS A 190 -17.72 1.81 9.76
N ASP A 191 -17.42 2.58 10.80
CA ASP A 191 -16.51 3.73 10.79
C ASP A 191 -15.27 3.52 11.67
N THR A 192 -15.07 2.33 12.26
CA THR A 192 -13.81 2.01 12.94
C THR A 192 -12.79 1.59 11.90
N PHE A 193 -11.85 2.50 11.61
CA PHE A 193 -10.79 2.26 10.65
C PHE A 193 -9.75 1.29 11.23
N LEU A 194 -9.64 0.11 10.62
CA LEU A 194 -8.55 -0.84 10.85
C LEU A 194 -7.62 -0.78 9.64
N TYR A 195 -6.68 0.15 9.67
CA TYR A 195 -5.61 0.24 8.69
C TYR A 195 -4.26 0.27 9.42
N PRO A 196 -3.26 -0.50 8.95
CA PRO A 196 -3.35 -1.57 7.95
C PRO A 196 -4.03 -2.83 8.53
N LEU A 197 -4.84 -3.53 7.74
CA LEU A 197 -5.61 -4.68 8.21
C LEU A 197 -4.74 -5.91 8.47
N GLU A 198 -3.72 -6.13 7.63
CA GLU A 198 -2.81 -7.27 7.73
C GLU A 198 -2.02 -7.28 9.05
N ALA A 199 -1.86 -6.13 9.72
CA ALA A 199 -1.27 -6.05 11.05
C ALA A 199 -2.04 -6.84 12.12
N PHE A 200 -3.29 -7.19 11.86
CA PHE A 200 -4.17 -7.88 12.82
C PHE A 200 -4.31 -9.38 12.53
N ILE A 201 -3.48 -9.95 11.65
CA ILE A 201 -3.42 -11.39 11.42
C ILE A 201 -3.10 -12.12 12.73
N GLY A 202 -3.92 -13.11 13.08
CA GLY A 202 -3.82 -13.84 14.35
C GLY A 202 -4.42 -13.11 15.56
N VAL A 203 -4.94 -11.90 15.38
CA VAL A 203 -5.61 -11.10 16.42
C VAL A 203 -7.10 -10.98 16.15
N LEU A 204 -7.48 -10.64 14.92
CA LEU A 204 -8.87 -10.56 14.48
C LEU A 204 -9.31 -11.85 13.79
N ASP A 205 -10.57 -12.23 13.99
CA ASP A 205 -11.30 -13.10 13.08
C ASP A 205 -11.62 -12.36 11.77
N PHE A 206 -11.04 -12.83 10.66
CA PHE A 206 -11.21 -12.20 9.35
C PHE A 206 -12.58 -12.50 8.72
N ASP A 207 -13.29 -13.56 9.16
CA ASP A 207 -14.62 -13.89 8.64
C ASP A 207 -15.68 -12.84 9.03
N GLU A 208 -15.51 -12.23 10.20
CA GLU A 208 -16.40 -11.21 10.72
C GLU A 208 -16.16 -9.81 10.08
N LEU A 209 -15.09 -9.66 9.31
CA LEU A 209 -14.71 -8.38 8.70
C LEU A 209 -15.42 -8.07 7.38
N LYS A 210 -16.18 -9.02 6.81
CA LYS A 210 -16.94 -8.79 5.58
C LYS A 210 -17.84 -7.55 5.64
N THR A 211 -18.38 -7.25 6.81
CA THR A 211 -19.26 -6.09 7.02
C THR A 211 -18.54 -4.73 6.96
N GLN A 212 -17.20 -4.73 7.04
CA GLN A 212 -16.34 -3.55 6.98
C GLN A 212 -15.87 -3.25 5.55
N LEU A 213 -16.05 -4.19 4.62
CA LEU A 213 -15.69 -4.04 3.22
C LEU A 213 -16.50 -2.92 2.57
N LYS A 214 -15.83 -1.98 1.91
CA LYS A 214 -16.46 -0.86 1.21
C LYS A 214 -16.00 -0.88 -0.24
N ASN A 215 -16.94 -1.03 -1.17
CA ASN A 215 -16.64 -1.10 -2.61
C ASN A 215 -15.58 -2.15 -2.95
N GLY A 216 -15.70 -3.36 -2.39
CA GLY A 216 -14.73 -4.43 -2.68
C GLY A 216 -13.40 -4.33 -1.92
N ASN A 217 -13.17 -3.34 -1.04
CA ASN A 217 -11.84 -3.20 -0.44
C ASN A 217 -11.85 -2.75 1.01
N PHE A 218 -10.68 -2.88 1.64
CA PHE A 218 -10.35 -2.28 2.91
C PHE A 218 -9.49 -1.04 2.67
N THR A 219 -10.07 0.14 2.93
CA THR A 219 -9.39 1.44 2.93
C THR A 219 -8.52 1.72 1.70
N SER A 220 -9.00 1.32 0.52
CA SER A 220 -8.30 1.44 -0.76
C SER A 220 -6.94 0.74 -0.80
N SER A 221 -6.62 -0.17 0.12
CA SER A 221 -5.32 -0.86 0.19
C SER A 221 -5.39 -2.26 -0.44
N PRO A 222 -4.56 -2.53 -1.47
CA PRO A 222 -4.40 -3.87 -2.00
C PRO A 222 -3.84 -4.86 -0.99
N ALA A 223 -2.83 -4.50 -0.18
CA ALA A 223 -2.29 -5.38 0.86
C ALA A 223 -3.34 -5.82 1.88
N SER A 224 -4.09 -4.88 2.45
CA SER A 224 -5.15 -5.19 3.42
C SER A 224 -6.26 -6.06 2.81
N THR A 225 -6.63 -5.78 1.56
CA THR A 225 -7.65 -6.57 0.85
C THR A 225 -7.14 -7.98 0.48
N ALA A 226 -5.85 -8.10 0.14
CA ALA A 226 -5.19 -9.38 -0.07
C ALA A 226 -5.12 -10.21 1.21
N ALA A 227 -4.73 -9.60 2.33
CA ALA A 227 -4.73 -10.25 3.63
C ALA A 227 -6.13 -10.78 4.01
N TYR A 228 -7.19 -10.00 3.73
CA TYR A 228 -8.55 -10.49 3.89
C TYR A 228 -8.85 -11.75 3.06
N LEU A 229 -8.56 -11.75 1.76
CA LEU A 229 -8.77 -12.93 0.91
C LEU A 229 -7.91 -14.13 1.31
N ILE A 230 -6.73 -13.91 1.89
CA ILE A 230 -5.82 -14.99 2.34
C ILE A 230 -6.34 -15.64 3.63
N HIS A 231 -6.95 -14.86 4.53
CA HIS A 231 -7.27 -15.29 5.89
C HIS A 231 -8.77 -15.54 6.15
N ALA A 232 -9.68 -15.01 5.33
CA ALA A 232 -11.10 -15.37 5.39
C ALA A 232 -11.33 -16.82 4.92
N SER A 233 -12.21 -17.53 5.61
CA SER A 233 -12.62 -18.90 5.29
C SER A 233 -13.57 -18.97 4.09
N VAL A 234 -14.34 -17.89 3.85
CA VAL A 234 -15.24 -17.75 2.72
C VAL A 234 -14.66 -16.77 1.70
N TRP A 235 -14.52 -17.23 0.47
CA TRP A 235 -14.04 -16.40 -0.63
C TRP A 235 -15.00 -15.23 -0.92
N ASP A 236 -14.44 -14.04 -1.10
CA ASP A 236 -15.21 -12.83 -1.36
C ASP A 236 -14.98 -12.32 -2.78
N GLU A 237 -16.00 -12.46 -3.63
CA GLU A 237 -15.93 -12.05 -5.04
C GLU A 237 -15.80 -10.54 -5.21
N GLU A 238 -16.32 -9.72 -4.29
CA GLU A 238 -16.18 -8.25 -4.38
C GLU A 238 -14.72 -7.84 -4.10
N ALA A 239 -14.09 -8.49 -3.12
CA ALA A 239 -12.67 -8.30 -2.83
C ALA A 239 -11.75 -8.72 -3.99
N GLU A 240 -12.04 -9.87 -4.59
CA GLU A 240 -11.32 -10.30 -5.79
C GLU A 240 -11.52 -9.32 -6.95
N ASN A 241 -12.76 -8.90 -7.22
CA ASN A 241 -13.09 -7.98 -8.31
C ASN A 241 -12.38 -6.63 -8.14
N TYR A 242 -12.27 -6.14 -6.91
CA TYR A 242 -11.45 -4.97 -6.61
C TYR A 242 -9.99 -5.19 -6.99
N LEU A 243 -9.33 -6.25 -6.49
CA LEU A 243 -7.93 -6.50 -6.79
C LEU A 243 -7.69 -6.73 -8.29
N GLN A 244 -8.62 -7.37 -9.00
CA GLN A 244 -8.58 -7.49 -10.47
C GLN A 244 -8.68 -6.14 -11.17
N ALA A 245 -9.48 -5.21 -10.64
CA ALA A 245 -9.56 -3.85 -11.15
C ALA A 245 -8.26 -3.07 -10.87
N VAL A 246 -7.67 -3.21 -9.69
CA VAL A 246 -6.36 -2.62 -9.35
C VAL A 246 -5.27 -3.17 -10.28
N TYR A 247 -5.23 -4.49 -10.46
CA TYR A 247 -4.25 -5.16 -11.31
C TYR A 247 -4.28 -4.63 -12.74
N LYS A 248 -5.48 -4.42 -13.30
CA LYS A 248 -5.66 -3.96 -14.68
C LYS A 248 -5.44 -2.46 -14.87
N ASN A 249 -5.87 -1.66 -13.89
CA ASN A 249 -6.01 -0.20 -14.06
C ASN A 249 -5.05 0.64 -13.20
N GLY A 250 -4.33 0.04 -12.26
CA GLY A 250 -3.27 0.72 -11.52
C GLY A 250 -1.98 0.85 -12.34
N GLU A 251 -0.99 1.55 -11.80
CA GLU A 251 0.30 1.82 -12.49
C GLU A 251 1.08 0.55 -12.88
N GLY A 252 0.79 -0.59 -12.26
CA GLY A 252 1.34 -1.89 -12.68
C GLY A 252 0.82 -2.38 -14.04
N ASN A 253 -0.28 -1.80 -14.57
CA ASN A 253 -0.78 -2.02 -15.92
C ASN A 253 -0.92 -3.50 -16.34
N GLY A 254 -1.32 -4.37 -15.41
CA GLY A 254 -1.47 -5.80 -15.65
C GLY A 254 -0.16 -6.58 -15.80
N THR A 255 0.98 -6.00 -15.42
CA THR A 255 2.32 -6.61 -15.51
C THR A 255 2.85 -7.18 -14.19
N GLY A 256 1.99 -7.27 -13.17
CA GLY A 256 2.33 -7.86 -11.87
C GLY A 256 2.33 -6.87 -10.71
N GLY A 257 2.66 -5.60 -10.96
CA GLY A 257 2.75 -4.59 -9.90
C GLY A 257 1.38 -4.13 -9.38
N PHE A 258 1.31 -3.86 -8.07
CA PHE A 258 0.19 -3.21 -7.40
C PHE A 258 0.64 -1.92 -6.73
N PRO A 259 -0.16 -0.83 -6.76
CA PRO A 259 0.11 0.37 -5.98
C PRO A 259 -0.17 0.14 -4.49
N SER A 260 0.27 1.07 -3.64
CA SER A 260 -0.08 1.05 -2.21
C SER A 260 -1.51 1.47 -1.89
N ALA A 261 -2.14 2.19 -2.82
CA ALA A 261 -3.55 2.52 -2.74
C ALA A 261 -4.19 2.63 -4.12
N PHE A 262 -5.44 2.19 -4.22
CA PHE A 262 -6.26 2.36 -5.42
C PHE A 262 -7.77 2.32 -5.07
N PRO A 263 -8.60 3.17 -5.71
CA PRO A 263 -8.19 4.29 -6.54
C PRO A 263 -7.69 5.46 -5.67
N SER A 264 -6.93 6.38 -6.26
CA SER A 264 -6.30 7.52 -5.56
C SER A 264 -6.66 8.88 -6.17
N GLU A 265 -7.57 8.90 -7.14
CA GLU A 265 -8.02 10.07 -7.89
C GLU A 265 -8.54 11.20 -6.98
N VAL A 266 -9.25 10.88 -5.89
CA VAL A 266 -9.79 11.92 -4.98
C VAL A 266 -8.66 12.69 -4.32
N ILE A 267 -7.62 11.99 -3.87
CA ILE A 267 -6.50 12.62 -3.17
C ILE A 267 -5.59 13.33 -4.14
N GLU A 268 -5.28 12.70 -5.27
CA GLU A 268 -4.50 13.32 -6.34
C GLU A 268 -5.15 14.61 -6.79
N SER A 269 -6.47 14.60 -6.99
CA SER A 269 -7.23 15.78 -7.39
C SER A 269 -7.25 16.86 -6.32
N SER A 270 -7.52 16.48 -5.07
CA SER A 270 -7.59 17.44 -3.96
C SER A 270 -6.23 18.07 -3.70
N TRP A 271 -5.17 17.26 -3.67
CA TRP A 271 -3.81 17.71 -3.36
C TRP A 271 -3.21 18.54 -4.49
N MET A 272 -3.41 18.14 -5.75
CA MET A 272 -2.98 18.93 -6.90
C MET A 272 -3.62 20.32 -6.89
N LEU A 273 -4.95 20.38 -6.75
CA LEU A 273 -5.65 21.66 -6.72
C LEU A 273 -5.26 22.50 -5.52
N SER A 274 -5.22 21.94 -4.31
CA SER A 274 -4.86 22.71 -3.11
C SER A 274 -3.45 23.27 -3.21
N THR A 275 -2.48 22.47 -3.69
CA THR A 275 -1.08 22.89 -3.84
C THR A 275 -0.94 24.04 -4.83
N LEU A 276 -1.61 23.96 -5.99
CA LEU A 276 -1.55 25.03 -6.99
C LEU A 276 -2.24 26.31 -6.48
N LEU A 277 -3.39 26.19 -5.82
CA LEU A 277 -4.07 27.35 -5.22
C LEU A 277 -3.23 28.01 -4.12
N GLU A 278 -2.59 27.22 -3.25
CA GLU A 278 -1.67 27.71 -2.21
C GLU A 278 -0.42 28.38 -2.78
N ALA A 279 0.06 27.91 -3.95
CA ALA A 279 1.15 28.54 -4.70
C ALA A 279 0.74 29.86 -5.40
N GLY A 280 -0.54 30.26 -5.32
CA GLY A 280 -1.05 31.52 -5.84
C GLY A 280 -1.67 31.45 -7.23
N PHE A 281 -1.83 30.26 -7.83
CA PHE A 281 -2.59 30.11 -9.06
C PHE A 281 -4.08 30.35 -8.81
N THR A 282 -4.75 30.97 -9.77
CA THR A 282 -6.21 31.17 -9.73
C THR A 282 -6.92 30.15 -10.61
N ALA A 283 -8.24 29.99 -10.42
CA ALA A 283 -9.06 29.15 -11.31
C ALA A 283 -8.92 29.56 -12.79
N ALA A 284 -8.74 30.86 -13.06
CA ALA A 284 -8.48 31.37 -14.41
C ALA A 284 -7.12 30.89 -14.96
N ASN A 285 -6.06 30.88 -14.15
CA ASN A 285 -4.75 30.33 -14.56
C ASN A 285 -4.81 28.82 -14.84
N LEU A 286 -5.64 28.09 -14.08
CA LEU A 286 -5.75 26.63 -14.16
C LEU A 286 -6.79 26.14 -15.19
N GLY A 287 -7.52 27.06 -15.82
CA GLY A 287 -8.66 26.79 -16.68
C GLY A 287 -9.96 26.58 -15.87
N GLU A 288 -10.89 27.52 -16.00
CA GLU A 288 -12.17 27.50 -15.26
C GLU A 288 -13.00 26.25 -15.54
N ASP A 289 -13.05 25.80 -16.80
CA ASP A 289 -13.76 24.58 -17.17
C ASP A 289 -13.15 23.34 -16.50
N HIS A 290 -11.82 23.24 -16.47
CA HIS A 290 -11.12 22.09 -15.87
C HIS A 290 -11.29 22.06 -14.35
N THR A 291 -11.13 23.21 -13.69
CA THR A 291 -11.33 23.34 -12.24
C THR A 291 -12.78 23.08 -11.84
N THR A 292 -13.76 23.48 -12.67
CA THR A 292 -15.18 23.16 -12.48
C THR A 292 -15.45 21.66 -12.57
N VAL A 293 -14.85 20.96 -13.55
CA VAL A 293 -14.98 19.49 -13.68
C VAL A 293 -14.43 18.79 -12.44
N ILE A 294 -13.22 19.14 -12.00
CA ILE A 294 -12.60 18.49 -10.83
C ILE A 294 -13.36 18.83 -9.56
N GLY A 295 -13.75 20.10 -9.36
CA GLY A 295 -14.53 20.53 -8.20
C GLY A 295 -15.87 19.82 -8.11
N GLY A 296 -16.61 19.73 -9.22
CA GLY A 296 -17.88 19.00 -9.29
C GLY A 296 -17.72 17.50 -9.02
N TYR A 297 -16.62 16.89 -9.49
CA TYR A 297 -16.29 15.51 -9.16
C TYR A 297 -16.06 15.32 -7.66
N LEU A 298 -15.22 16.17 -7.03
CA LEU A 298 -14.92 16.11 -5.60
C LEU A 298 -16.17 16.31 -4.75
N GLU A 299 -17.02 17.29 -5.08
CA GLU A 299 -18.29 17.55 -4.39
C GLU A 299 -19.25 16.38 -4.50
N LYS A 300 -19.40 15.81 -5.70
CA LYS A 300 -20.23 14.62 -5.93
C LYS A 300 -19.74 13.43 -5.10
N THR A 301 -18.43 13.18 -5.09
CA THR A 301 -17.81 12.08 -4.35
C THR A 301 -17.93 12.27 -2.84
N LEU A 302 -17.77 13.48 -2.33
CA LEU A 302 -17.97 13.80 -0.91
C LEU A 302 -19.42 13.57 -0.50
N THR A 303 -20.38 14.01 -1.33
CA THR A 303 -21.82 13.88 -1.07
C THR A 303 -22.27 12.42 -1.11
N SER A 304 -21.86 11.67 -2.14
CA SER A 304 -22.21 10.25 -2.28
C SER A 304 -21.63 9.40 -1.15
N SER A 305 -20.46 9.79 -0.64
CA SER A 305 -19.77 9.12 0.46
C SER A 305 -20.20 9.62 1.85
N LYS A 306 -21.24 10.46 1.93
CA LYS A 306 -21.78 11.04 3.18
C LYS A 306 -20.70 11.71 4.04
N GLY A 307 -19.76 12.41 3.40
CA GLY A 307 -18.65 13.08 4.08
C GLY A 307 -17.49 12.17 4.51
N THR A 308 -17.50 10.89 4.13
CA THR A 308 -16.43 9.92 4.46
C THR A 308 -15.63 9.61 3.22
N LEU A 309 -14.44 10.19 3.09
CA LEU A 309 -13.49 9.80 2.03
C LEU A 309 -12.57 8.70 2.58
N SER A 310 -12.34 7.62 1.81
CA SER A 310 -11.37 6.57 2.17
C SER A 310 -9.95 7.10 2.43
N GLY A 311 -9.69 8.35 2.03
CA GLY A 311 -8.44 9.06 2.24
C GLY A 311 -8.26 9.74 3.60
N ARG A 312 -9.10 9.58 4.62
CA ARG A 312 -8.88 10.28 5.92
C ARG A 312 -7.49 10.03 6.51
N TYR A 313 -6.95 8.81 6.37
CA TYR A 313 -5.57 8.53 6.75
C TYR A 313 -4.56 9.03 5.72
N GLN A 314 -4.79 8.88 4.41
CA GLN A 314 -3.88 9.43 3.38
C GLN A 314 -3.77 10.98 3.46
N MET A 315 -4.83 11.69 3.82
CA MET A 315 -4.83 13.13 4.10
C MET A 315 -4.17 13.47 5.45
N GLN A 316 -4.36 12.64 6.48
CA GLN A 316 -3.58 12.76 7.74
C GLN A 316 -2.09 12.45 7.51
N MET A 317 -1.74 11.53 6.60
CA MET A 317 -0.36 11.21 6.19
C MET A 317 0.29 12.41 5.48
N ILE A 318 -0.48 13.12 4.63
CA ILE A 318 -0.03 14.37 3.98
C ILE A 318 0.13 15.49 5.03
N GLN A 319 -0.83 15.64 5.95
CA GLN A 319 -0.77 16.67 7.01
C GLN A 319 0.36 16.44 8.02
N GLN A 320 0.65 15.20 8.42
CA GLN A 320 1.79 14.89 9.31
C GLN A 320 3.13 15.19 8.64
N LYS A 321 3.30 14.89 7.34
CA LYS A 321 4.51 15.25 6.58
C LYS A 321 4.68 16.77 6.36
N GLN A 322 3.59 17.52 6.22
CA GLN A 322 3.64 18.99 6.11
C GLN A 322 3.97 19.67 7.45
N SER A 323 3.55 19.07 8.57
CA SER A 323 3.80 19.61 9.92
C SER A 323 5.27 19.50 10.36
N SER A 324 6.05 18.58 9.77
CA SER A 324 7.46 18.37 10.09
C SER A 324 8.44 19.18 9.22
N HIS A 325 7.97 19.86 8.17
CA HIS A 325 8.79 20.65 7.24
C HIS A 325 8.71 22.18 7.42
N TYR A 326 7.87 22.67 8.32
CA TYR A 326 7.84 24.08 8.71
C TYR A 326 7.65 24.22 10.22
N PRO A 327 8.74 24.30 11.02
CA PRO A 327 8.62 24.87 12.35
C PRO A 327 8.32 26.35 12.16
N TYR A 328 7.16 26.80 12.66
CA TYR A 328 6.96 28.22 12.95
C TYR A 328 8.03 28.73 13.93
#